data_AF-D8QGY2-F1
#
_entry.id   AF-D8QGY2-F1
#
_cell.length_a   1.000
_cell.length_b   1.000
_cell.length_c   1.000
_cell.angle_alpha   90.00
_cell.angle_beta   90.00
_cell.angle_gamma   90.00
#
_symmetry.space_group_name_H-M   'P 1'
#
loop_
_entity.id
_entity.type
_entity.pdbx_description
1 polymer ?
#
loop_
_entity_poly.entity_id
_entity_poly.type
_entity_poly.pdbx_seq_one_letter_code
_entity_poly.pdbx_strand_id
1 'polypeptide(L)'
;MVTKKPKSVAGADRRQHGTGKGRQKTAATSPLNTRRSPRLLARLVVNDKVTLLKPPLSRHDAPVLRARVVPRNYASSSTSSDPPSPRPTLANYDSNREYSPSESGDQEDNCTADDGSTPRKKIFLPSRRPGNDELAAISPKGHACIVTLEHNGNGTVENCHLLDRACGADPDIVEGMEIIMVMERGTLDVDCPTNRVFLESKMHTAFDNGRWVLLPTVRDLRRMLSALRRQKLAPIEGQKQSPPRNSMGFTHHKDVFPNAIRKVDIAPLSCWADGLKIYRERYVGCPEPAIMYGPQPFEKPLPTIDVHCNLYYVVWKAYKTLQDRNIHAHARYSVQERLVRQIGQIMWAYTRQDDK
;
A
#
# COMPACT_ATOMS: atom_id res chain seq x y z
N MET A 1 65.62 -5.87 -31.85
CA MET A 1 65.39 -5.39 -33.24
C MET A 1 64.66 -6.47 -34.00
N VAL A 2 63.35 -6.32 -34.20
CA VAL A 2 62.52 -7.27 -34.94
C VAL A 2 61.73 -6.49 -35.98
N THR A 3 62.01 -6.79 -37.25
CA THR A 3 61.26 -6.35 -38.42
C THR A 3 60.26 -7.43 -38.82
N LYS A 4 59.01 -7.06 -39.18
CA LYS A 4 58.38 -7.33 -40.50
C LYS A 4 56.85 -7.30 -40.47
N LYS A 5 56.34 -6.38 -41.31
CA LYS A 5 55.26 -6.45 -42.31
C LYS A 5 53.78 -6.69 -41.94
N PRO A 6 52.85 -6.02 -42.66
CA PRO A 6 51.40 -6.09 -42.48
C PRO A 6 50.72 -7.10 -43.42
N LYS A 7 49.45 -7.43 -43.13
CA LYS A 7 48.52 -8.09 -44.06
C LYS A 7 47.13 -7.45 -43.98
N SER A 8 46.66 -7.00 -45.14
CA SER A 8 45.28 -6.70 -45.51
C SER A 8 44.50 -7.98 -45.81
N VAL A 9 43.21 -8.05 -45.48
CA VAL A 9 42.21 -8.82 -46.25
C VAL A 9 40.84 -8.14 -46.13
N ALA A 10 40.25 -7.82 -47.28
CA ALA A 10 38.86 -7.47 -47.50
C ALA A 10 37.99 -8.73 -47.64
N GLY A 11 36.72 -8.68 -47.30
CA GLY A 11 35.79 -9.78 -47.56
C GLY A 11 34.36 -9.44 -47.15
N ALA A 12 33.64 -8.81 -48.06
CA ALA A 12 32.19 -8.66 -48.01
C ALA A 12 31.54 -10.04 -48.10
N ASP A 13 30.49 -10.28 -47.30
CA ASP A 13 29.58 -11.38 -47.61
C ASP A 13 28.12 -11.02 -47.38
N ARG A 14 27.35 -11.40 -48.38
CA ARG A 14 26.04 -10.92 -48.79
C ARG A 14 25.08 -12.06 -48.53
N ARG A 15 24.10 -11.92 -47.64
CA ARG A 15 23.03 -12.93 -47.49
C ARG A 15 21.65 -12.34 -47.66
N GLN A 16 20.88 -13.13 -48.39
CA GLN A 16 19.72 -12.80 -49.19
C GLN A 16 18.42 -12.84 -48.39
N HIS A 17 17.45 -12.09 -48.92
CA HIS A 17 16.03 -12.16 -48.62
C HIS A 17 15.45 -13.57 -48.81
N GLY A 18 14.66 -14.01 -47.84
CA GLY A 18 13.71 -15.12 -47.98
C GLY A 18 12.29 -14.61 -47.73
N THR A 19 11.54 -14.36 -48.80
CA THR A 19 10.11 -14.09 -48.80
C THR A 19 9.33 -15.40 -48.76
N GLY A 20 8.58 -15.64 -47.69
CA GLY A 20 7.66 -16.78 -47.57
C GLY A 20 6.19 -16.31 -47.55
N LYS A 21 5.54 -16.31 -48.71
CA LYS A 21 4.08 -16.24 -48.85
C LYS A 21 3.52 -17.66 -48.67
N GLY A 22 2.76 -17.89 -47.60
CA GLY A 22 2.02 -19.14 -47.35
C GLY A 22 0.52 -18.88 -47.38
N ARG A 23 -0.15 -19.51 -48.34
CA ARG A 23 -1.53 -19.31 -48.79
C ARG A 23 -2.57 -19.97 -47.85
N GLN A 24 -3.76 -19.36 -47.87
CA GLN A 24 -5.01 -19.75 -47.21
C GLN A 24 -5.39 -21.23 -47.36
N LYS A 25 -6.00 -21.79 -46.31
CA LYS A 25 -6.94 -22.92 -46.45
C LYS A 25 -8.13 -22.71 -45.51
N THR A 26 -9.24 -22.29 -46.10
CA THR A 26 -10.60 -22.38 -45.57
C THR A 26 -11.03 -23.84 -45.47
N ALA A 27 -11.60 -24.23 -44.33
CA ALA A 27 -12.56 -25.33 -44.24
C ALA A 27 -13.55 -25.02 -43.10
N ALA A 28 -14.81 -24.88 -43.46
CA ALA A 28 -15.95 -24.83 -42.56
C ALA A 28 -16.45 -26.25 -42.28
N THR A 29 -16.90 -26.54 -41.05
CA THR A 29 -18.25 -27.05 -40.69
C THR A 29 -18.28 -27.75 -39.31
N SER A 30 -18.97 -27.09 -38.37
CA SER A 30 -20.10 -27.61 -37.54
C SER A 30 -19.82 -28.66 -36.43
N PRO A 31 -20.77 -28.92 -35.50
CA PRO A 31 -20.54 -28.75 -34.06
C PRO A 31 -20.63 -30.09 -33.29
N LEU A 32 -19.85 -30.25 -32.22
CA LEU A 32 -20.01 -31.40 -31.33
C LEU A 32 -20.24 -30.97 -29.89
N ASN A 33 -21.53 -31.03 -29.54
CA ASN A 33 -22.05 -31.27 -28.21
C ASN A 33 -21.20 -32.30 -27.44
N THR A 34 -20.63 -31.87 -26.31
CA THR A 34 -20.17 -32.79 -25.26
C THR A 34 -20.81 -32.41 -23.93
N ARG A 35 -22.04 -32.92 -23.78
CA ARG A 35 -22.51 -33.70 -22.64
C ARG A 35 -21.77 -33.45 -21.30
N ARG A 36 -22.36 -32.60 -20.47
CA ARG A 36 -22.11 -32.55 -19.02
C ARG A 36 -22.46 -33.89 -18.38
N SER A 37 -21.51 -34.52 -17.69
CA SER A 37 -21.79 -35.61 -16.76
C SER A 37 -21.93 -35.07 -15.33
N PRO A 38 -23.01 -35.41 -14.61
CA PRO A 38 -23.16 -35.13 -13.20
C PRO A 38 -22.72 -36.37 -12.41
N ARG A 39 -21.72 -36.24 -11.54
CA ARG A 39 -21.48 -37.29 -10.52
C ARG A 39 -20.66 -36.78 -9.35
N LEU A 40 -21.15 -37.17 -8.18
CA LEU A 40 -20.53 -37.19 -6.84
C LEU A 40 -20.65 -35.92 -6.00
N LEU A 41 -21.89 -35.67 -5.55
CA LEU A 41 -22.16 -35.25 -4.19
C LEU A 41 -22.50 -36.47 -3.32
N ALA A 42 -22.14 -36.34 -2.04
CA ALA A 42 -22.70 -36.99 -0.86
C ALA A 42 -22.29 -38.44 -0.55
N ARG A 43 -21.37 -38.58 0.41
CA ARG A 43 -21.58 -39.32 1.66
C ARG A 43 -20.39 -39.11 2.59
N LEU A 44 -20.57 -38.28 3.61
CA LEU A 44 -19.98 -38.46 4.94
C LEU A 44 -20.82 -37.62 5.90
N VAL A 45 -21.86 -38.28 6.42
CA VAL A 45 -22.57 -37.88 7.63
C VAL A 45 -21.69 -38.31 8.79
N VAL A 46 -21.13 -37.35 9.52
CA VAL A 46 -20.69 -37.57 10.90
C VAL A 46 -21.51 -36.63 11.77
N ASN A 47 -22.34 -37.25 12.60
CA ASN A 47 -23.14 -36.61 13.63
C ASN A 47 -22.22 -36.09 14.72
N ASP A 48 -22.21 -34.77 14.95
CA ASP A 48 -21.86 -34.20 16.24
C ASP A 48 -23.07 -33.45 16.78
N LYS A 49 -23.78 -34.12 17.70
CA LYS A 49 -24.77 -33.52 18.57
C LYS A 49 -24.03 -32.73 19.64
N VAL A 50 -23.88 -31.42 19.46
CA VAL A 50 -23.54 -30.50 20.55
C VAL A 50 -24.83 -29.87 21.06
N THR A 51 -25.23 -30.32 22.25
CA THR A 51 -26.36 -29.82 23.02
C THR A 51 -26.10 -28.37 23.43
N LEU A 52 -26.79 -27.42 22.79
CA LEU A 52 -26.78 -26.01 23.14
C LEU A 52 -27.77 -25.76 24.29
N LEU A 53 -27.25 -25.63 25.51
CA LEU A 53 -27.99 -25.14 26.66
C LEU A 53 -28.20 -23.63 26.52
N LYS A 54 -29.49 -23.23 26.41
CA LYS A 54 -29.95 -21.84 26.54
C LYS A 54 -29.73 -21.34 27.98
N PRO A 55 -29.05 -20.20 28.20
CA PRO A 55 -29.17 -19.47 29.44
C PRO A 55 -30.44 -18.60 29.45
N PRO A 56 -31.00 -18.32 30.64
CA PRO A 56 -32.23 -17.56 30.79
C PRO A 56 -32.03 -16.05 30.56
N LEU A 57 -33.04 -15.44 29.92
CA LEU A 57 -33.21 -14.01 29.76
C LEU A 57 -33.39 -13.34 31.13
N SER A 58 -32.36 -12.66 31.61
CA SER A 58 -32.48 -11.68 32.69
C SER A 58 -32.92 -10.34 32.08
N ARG A 59 -34.13 -9.91 32.43
CA ARG A 59 -34.62 -8.55 32.22
C ARG A 59 -33.98 -7.65 33.27
N HIS A 60 -33.05 -6.81 32.84
CA HIS A 60 -32.69 -5.61 33.59
C HIS A 60 -33.22 -4.39 32.83
N ASP A 61 -34.19 -3.73 33.45
CA ASP A 61 -34.69 -2.43 33.07
C ASP A 61 -33.56 -1.40 33.19
N ALA A 62 -33.17 -0.82 32.05
CA ALA A 62 -32.25 0.32 32.00
C ALA A 62 -33.04 1.63 31.97
N PRO A 63 -32.59 2.67 32.70
CA PRO A 63 -33.33 3.92 32.82
C PRO A 63 -33.24 4.75 31.53
N VAL A 64 -34.40 5.24 31.10
CA VAL A 64 -34.58 6.20 30.00
C VAL A 64 -33.91 7.53 30.35
N LEU A 65 -32.71 7.76 29.81
CA LEU A 65 -32.10 9.09 29.79
C LEU A 65 -32.73 9.92 28.65
N ARG A 66 -33.64 10.81 29.03
CA ARG A 66 -34.17 11.87 28.16
C ARG A 66 -33.04 12.84 27.80
N ALA A 67 -32.56 12.77 26.56
CA ALA A 67 -31.73 13.82 25.98
C ALA A 67 -32.58 15.08 25.77
N ARG A 68 -32.23 16.17 26.47
CA ARG A 68 -32.76 17.51 26.22
C ARG A 68 -32.26 18.00 24.86
N VAL A 69 -33.18 18.17 23.91
CA VAL A 69 -32.95 18.90 22.66
C VAL A 69 -32.79 20.38 23.00
N VAL A 70 -31.59 20.92 22.80
CA VAL A 70 -31.33 22.36 22.84
C VAL A 70 -31.54 22.89 21.41
N PRO A 71 -32.46 23.84 21.16
CA PRO A 71 -32.63 24.43 19.84
C PRO A 71 -31.42 25.33 19.52
N ARG A 72 -30.67 24.97 18.46
CA ARG A 72 -29.67 25.84 17.84
C ARG A 72 -30.39 26.82 16.92
N ASN A 73 -30.46 28.08 17.37
CA ASN A 73 -30.83 29.21 16.52
C ASN A 73 -29.73 29.42 15.47
N TYR A 74 -30.03 29.15 14.21
CA TYR A 74 -29.21 29.60 13.09
C TYR A 74 -29.57 31.06 12.80
N ALA A 75 -28.65 31.96 13.11
CA ALA A 75 -28.69 33.33 12.61
C ALA A 75 -28.25 33.32 11.14
N SER A 76 -29.17 33.73 10.27
CA SER A 76 -28.92 34.09 8.88
C SER A 76 -27.82 35.15 8.82
N SER A 77 -26.73 34.85 8.11
CA SER A 77 -25.74 35.85 7.70
C SER A 77 -25.53 35.77 6.20
N SER A 78 -25.55 36.96 5.63
CA SER A 78 -25.71 37.27 4.21
C SER A 78 -24.55 36.80 3.35
N THR A 79 -24.90 36.38 2.14
CA THR A 79 -24.02 36.04 1.03
C THR A 79 -23.23 37.26 0.55
N SER A 80 -21.90 37.24 0.76
CA SER A 80 -20.95 38.07 0.03
C SER A 80 -20.46 37.26 -1.18
N SER A 81 -20.71 37.79 -2.37
CA SER A 81 -20.48 37.14 -3.67
C SER A 81 -19.06 37.42 -4.19
N ASP A 82 -18.03 36.96 -3.48
CA ASP A 82 -16.66 36.95 -4.01
C ASP A 82 -16.09 35.53 -3.89
N PRO A 83 -15.58 34.92 -4.98
CA PRO A 83 -14.90 33.64 -4.88
C PRO A 83 -13.64 33.83 -4.03
N PRO A 84 -13.49 33.12 -2.88
CA PRO A 84 -12.28 33.22 -2.10
C PRO A 84 -11.12 32.74 -2.96
N SER A 85 -10.11 33.60 -3.16
CA SER A 85 -8.84 33.17 -3.74
C SER A 85 -8.35 31.93 -3.00
N PRO A 86 -7.92 30.86 -3.69
CA PRO A 86 -7.51 29.64 -3.03
C PRO A 86 -6.39 29.96 -2.05
N ARG A 87 -6.65 29.74 -0.76
CA ARG A 87 -5.63 29.89 0.27
C ARG A 87 -4.47 28.98 -0.11
N PRO A 88 -3.22 29.49 -0.16
CA PRO A 88 -2.07 28.65 -0.45
C PRO A 88 -1.98 27.58 0.62
N THR A 89 -2.18 26.33 0.23
CA THR A 89 -1.90 25.16 1.08
C THR A 89 -0.40 24.88 1.02
N LEU A 90 0.19 24.34 2.10
CA LEU A 90 1.60 23.93 2.16
C LEU A 90 2.00 22.95 1.04
N ALA A 91 1.02 22.32 0.36
CA ALA A 91 1.23 21.42 -0.77
C ALA A 91 1.54 22.15 -2.10
N ASN A 92 1.22 23.44 -2.24
CA ASN A 92 1.41 24.22 -3.47
C ASN A 92 2.73 25.01 -3.51
N TYR A 93 3.65 24.78 -2.57
CA TYR A 93 5.02 25.27 -2.74
C TYR A 93 5.70 24.45 -3.83
N ASP A 94 5.69 25.00 -5.04
CA ASP A 94 6.47 24.52 -6.16
C ASP A 94 7.94 24.43 -5.74
N SER A 95 8.40 23.20 -5.51
CA SER A 95 9.76 22.91 -5.07
C SER A 95 10.83 23.29 -6.11
N ASN A 96 10.43 23.74 -7.31
CA ASN A 96 11.34 24.26 -8.34
C ASN A 96 11.76 25.72 -8.13
N ARG A 97 11.26 26.40 -7.09
CA ARG A 97 11.88 27.67 -6.70
C ARG A 97 13.25 27.33 -6.09
N GLU A 98 14.31 27.56 -6.86
CA GLU A 98 15.70 27.55 -6.38
C GLU A 98 15.76 28.36 -5.10
N TYR A 99 15.73 27.68 -3.96
CA TYR A 99 16.04 28.26 -2.68
C TYR A 99 17.53 28.58 -2.74
N SER A 100 17.85 29.77 -3.21
CA SER A 100 19.15 30.40 -3.00
C SER A 100 19.13 30.83 -1.54
N PRO A 101 19.86 30.16 -0.63
CA PRO A 101 19.98 30.67 0.73
C PRO A 101 20.57 32.06 0.61
N SER A 102 19.79 33.08 0.98
CA SER A 102 20.31 34.43 1.13
C SER A 102 21.48 34.35 2.11
N GLU A 103 22.67 34.73 1.64
CA GLU A 103 23.86 34.97 2.46
C GLU A 103 23.55 36.14 3.41
N SER A 104 22.77 35.89 4.46
CA SER A 104 22.61 36.81 5.57
C SER A 104 23.80 36.61 6.48
N GLY A 105 24.67 37.61 6.50
CA GLY A 105 25.92 37.64 7.23
C GLY A 105 25.76 37.33 8.72
N ASP A 106 26.86 36.81 9.25
CA ASP A 106 27.07 36.45 10.65
C ASP A 106 26.70 37.63 11.57
N GLN A 107 25.54 37.53 12.22
CA GLN A 107 25.18 38.36 13.36
C GLN A 107 24.97 37.42 14.54
N GLU A 108 25.96 37.39 15.43
CA GLU A 108 26.02 36.59 16.65
C GLU A 108 24.95 37.06 17.65
N ASP A 109 23.70 36.61 17.44
CA ASP A 109 22.64 36.79 18.43
C ASP A 109 22.71 35.68 19.48
N ASN A 110 23.32 36.06 20.59
CA ASN A 110 23.54 35.29 21.80
C ASN A 110 22.22 35.15 22.60
N CYS A 111 21.27 34.36 22.08
CA CYS A 111 20.03 34.04 22.77
C CYS A 111 20.12 32.67 23.45
N THR A 112 20.43 32.69 24.74
CA THR A 112 20.19 31.58 25.67
C THR A 112 18.69 31.35 25.85
N ALA A 113 18.11 30.48 25.04
CA ALA A 113 16.74 29.98 25.21
C ALA A 113 16.75 28.44 25.29
N ASP A 114 16.67 27.99 26.53
CA ASP A 114 15.87 26.91 27.12
C ASP A 114 15.57 25.60 26.34
N ASP A 115 15.56 24.54 27.14
CA ASP A 115 15.65 23.11 26.87
C ASP A 115 14.37 22.51 26.23
N GLY A 116 14.09 22.89 24.99
CA GLY A 116 13.03 22.31 24.15
C GLY A 116 13.53 21.83 22.78
N SER A 117 14.85 21.59 22.66
CA SER A 117 15.53 21.35 21.39
C SER A 117 14.91 20.18 20.63
N THR A 118 14.31 20.49 19.49
CA THR A 118 14.02 19.53 18.41
C THR A 118 15.27 18.65 18.21
N PRO A 119 15.14 17.31 18.05
CA PRO A 119 16.30 16.43 18.01
C PRO A 119 17.30 16.87 16.93
N ARG A 120 18.52 17.27 17.34
CA ARG A 120 19.61 17.67 16.44
C ARG A 120 20.23 16.50 15.64
N LYS A 121 19.70 15.28 15.78
CA LYS A 121 20.25 14.10 15.11
C LYS A 121 19.68 13.96 13.71
N LYS A 122 20.50 14.38 12.75
CA LYS A 122 20.59 13.98 11.33
C LYS A 122 19.32 13.32 10.77
N ILE A 123 18.38 14.16 10.31
CA ILE A 123 17.70 13.84 9.05
C ILE A 123 18.83 13.75 8.03
N PHE A 124 19.24 12.53 7.69
CA PHE A 124 20.33 12.28 6.76
C PHE A 124 19.95 12.90 5.41
N LEU A 125 20.65 13.98 5.07
CA LEU A 125 20.55 14.81 3.86
C LEU A 125 19.24 15.62 3.74
N PRO A 126 19.31 16.84 3.17
CA PRO A 126 18.14 17.52 2.62
C PRO A 126 17.76 16.80 1.31
N SER A 127 17.44 15.51 1.38
CA SER A 127 16.83 14.81 0.25
C SER A 127 15.49 15.51 0.01
N ARG A 128 15.49 16.34 -1.04
CA ARG A 128 14.34 17.06 -1.55
C ARG A 128 13.19 16.06 -1.61
N ARG A 129 12.03 16.45 -1.08
CA ARG A 129 10.83 15.61 -1.11
C ARG A 129 10.67 15.09 -2.54
N PRO A 130 10.61 13.77 -2.77
CA PRO A 130 10.60 13.26 -4.13
C PRO A 130 9.39 13.79 -4.87
N GLY A 131 9.56 14.07 -6.16
CA GLY A 131 8.49 14.60 -7.01
C GLY A 131 7.28 13.66 -7.06
N ASN A 132 6.11 14.24 -7.30
CA ASN A 132 4.87 13.47 -7.50
C ASN A 132 4.88 12.70 -8.82
N ASP A 133 5.61 13.18 -9.83
CA ASP A 133 5.57 12.62 -11.18
C ASP A 133 6.18 11.22 -11.26
N GLU A 134 7.26 10.96 -10.51
CA GLU A 134 7.85 9.62 -10.41
C GLU A 134 6.89 8.61 -9.80
N LEU A 135 6.14 9.02 -8.77
CA LEU A 135 5.12 8.19 -8.14
C LEU A 135 3.93 7.98 -9.08
N ALA A 136 3.49 9.03 -9.77
CA ALA A 136 2.40 8.97 -10.73
C ALA A 136 2.73 8.05 -11.92
N ALA A 137 3.98 8.03 -12.39
CA ALA A 137 4.43 7.19 -13.48
C ALA A 137 4.28 5.68 -13.19
N ILE A 138 4.36 5.26 -11.93
CA ILE A 138 4.19 3.86 -11.52
C ILE A 138 2.85 3.56 -10.87
N SER A 139 2.12 4.59 -10.44
CA SER A 139 0.80 4.46 -9.84
C SER A 139 -0.22 3.92 -10.85
N PRO A 140 -0.97 2.85 -10.53
CA PRO A 140 -2.03 2.35 -11.41
C PRO A 140 -3.15 3.36 -11.70
N LYS A 141 -3.19 4.47 -10.95
CA LYS A 141 -4.18 5.55 -11.05
C LYS A 141 -3.54 6.91 -11.31
N GLY A 142 -2.26 6.97 -11.66
CA GLY A 142 -1.54 8.23 -11.85
C GLY A 142 -1.60 9.09 -10.59
N HIS A 143 -2.01 10.34 -10.74
CA HIS A 143 -2.17 11.32 -9.66
C HIS A 143 -3.48 11.19 -8.86
N ALA A 144 -4.29 10.15 -9.06
CA ALA A 144 -5.54 10.00 -8.32
C ALA A 144 -5.35 9.24 -7.00
N CYS A 145 -6.18 9.58 -6.01
CA CYS A 145 -6.28 8.84 -4.76
C CYS A 145 -6.64 7.38 -5.03
N ILE A 146 -5.89 6.43 -4.47
CA ILE A 146 -6.15 5.00 -4.72
C ILE A 146 -7.47 4.51 -4.09
N VAL A 147 -8.01 5.23 -3.09
CA VAL A 147 -9.25 4.88 -2.35
C VAL A 147 -10.50 5.60 -2.86
N THR A 148 -10.44 6.90 -3.13
CA THR A 148 -11.62 7.67 -3.59
C THR A 148 -11.66 7.80 -5.11
N LEU A 149 -10.54 7.52 -5.79
CA LEU A 149 -10.32 7.82 -7.22
C LEU A 149 -10.39 9.30 -7.60
N GLU A 150 -10.46 10.19 -6.60
CA GLU A 150 -10.41 11.64 -6.82
C GLU A 150 -9.05 12.03 -7.43
N HIS A 151 -9.10 12.80 -8.52
CA HIS A 151 -7.91 13.29 -9.22
C HIS A 151 -7.29 14.49 -8.49
N ASN A 152 -5.96 14.58 -8.46
CA ASN A 152 -5.25 15.69 -7.80
C ASN A 152 -5.34 17.05 -8.52
N GLY A 153 -6.33 17.28 -9.38
CA GLY A 153 -6.47 18.56 -10.11
C GLY A 153 -6.70 19.74 -9.18
N ASN A 154 -7.25 19.48 -7.99
CA ASN A 154 -7.56 20.47 -6.97
C ASN A 154 -6.52 20.51 -5.82
N GLY A 155 -5.42 19.76 -5.92
CA GLY A 155 -4.40 19.69 -4.86
C GLY A 155 -4.87 19.02 -3.56
N THR A 156 -5.92 18.19 -3.62
CA THR A 156 -6.52 17.48 -2.47
C THR A 156 -5.92 16.09 -2.23
N VAL A 157 -5.00 15.65 -3.08
CA VAL A 157 -4.36 14.34 -3.00
C VAL A 157 -2.90 14.51 -2.59
N GLU A 158 -2.51 13.72 -1.60
CA GLU A 158 -1.23 13.78 -0.91
C GLU A 158 -0.44 12.49 -1.09
N ASN A 159 0.90 12.61 -0.98
CA ASN A 159 1.79 11.46 -0.88
C ASN A 159 1.77 10.92 0.55
N CYS A 160 1.35 9.67 0.69
CA CYS A 160 1.35 8.92 1.93
C CYS A 160 2.41 7.81 1.89
N HIS A 161 3.20 7.68 2.94
CA HIS A 161 4.17 6.60 3.12
C HIS A 161 3.53 5.39 3.81
N LEU A 162 3.90 4.18 3.39
CA LEU A 162 3.45 2.94 4.02
C LEU A 162 4.37 2.55 5.19
N LEU A 163 5.68 2.56 4.98
CA LEU A 163 6.66 2.63 6.06
C LEU A 163 6.86 4.10 6.40
N ASP A 164 6.34 4.51 7.55
CA ASP A 164 6.38 5.90 8.01
C ASP A 164 7.79 6.47 7.96
N ARG A 165 7.94 7.72 7.50
CA ARG A 165 9.26 8.34 7.35
C ARG A 165 10.05 8.38 8.66
N ALA A 166 9.35 8.49 9.79
CA ALA A 166 9.96 8.42 11.12
C ALA A 166 10.67 7.08 11.40
N CYS A 167 10.19 5.97 10.83
CA CYS A 167 10.88 4.68 10.91
C CYS A 167 12.21 4.67 10.15
N GLY A 168 12.40 5.55 9.16
CA GLY A 168 13.69 5.71 8.47
C GLY A 168 14.78 6.37 9.31
N ALA A 169 14.41 7.01 10.44
CA ALA A 169 15.36 7.58 11.39
C ALA A 169 15.80 6.57 12.48
N ASP A 170 15.14 5.41 12.54
CA ASP A 170 15.42 4.35 13.49
C ASP A 170 16.33 3.30 12.83
N PRO A 171 17.62 3.20 13.23
CA PRO A 171 18.58 2.32 12.59
C PRO A 171 18.20 0.84 12.73
N ASP A 172 17.54 0.44 13.81
CA ASP A 172 17.17 -0.97 14.03
C ASP A 172 16.01 -1.37 13.13
N ILE A 173 15.05 -0.46 12.91
CA ILE A 173 13.98 -0.68 11.92
C ILE A 173 14.57 -0.76 10.52
N VAL A 174 15.45 0.18 10.15
CA VAL A 174 16.09 0.19 8.83
C VAL A 174 16.88 -1.11 8.58
N GLU A 175 17.79 -1.47 9.49
CA GLU A 175 18.62 -2.67 9.37
C GLU A 175 17.77 -3.95 9.37
N GLY A 176 16.77 -4.02 10.26
CA GLY A 176 15.84 -5.16 10.30
C GLY A 176 15.07 -5.33 8.99
N MET A 177 14.59 -4.24 8.39
CA MET A 177 13.92 -4.25 7.08
C MET A 177 14.86 -4.67 5.95
N GLU A 178 16.10 -4.18 5.95
CA GLU A 178 17.12 -4.57 4.97
C GLU A 178 17.42 -6.07 5.01
N ILE A 179 17.57 -6.64 6.22
CA ILE A 179 17.82 -8.08 6.42
C ILE A 179 16.67 -8.91 5.83
N ILE A 180 15.42 -8.62 6.23
CA ILE A 180 14.27 -9.46 5.83
C ILE A 180 13.89 -9.28 4.35
N MET A 181 14.21 -8.14 3.75
CA MET A 181 13.99 -7.85 2.33
C MET A 181 15.17 -8.26 1.44
N VAL A 182 16.28 -8.70 2.05
CA VAL A 182 17.57 -9.02 1.42
C VAL A 182 18.10 -7.83 0.61
N MET A 183 18.06 -6.65 1.20
CA MET A 183 18.68 -5.45 0.65
C MET A 183 20.13 -5.34 1.13
N GLU A 184 20.94 -4.60 0.39
CA GLU A 184 22.27 -4.23 0.85
C GLU A 184 22.15 -3.26 2.03
N ARG A 185 23.07 -3.33 3.00
CA ARG A 185 23.01 -2.50 4.20
C ARG A 185 23.14 -1.02 3.85
N GLY A 186 22.29 -0.17 4.43
CA GLY A 186 22.24 1.27 4.17
C GLY A 186 21.63 1.66 2.81
N THR A 187 20.91 0.75 2.15
CA THR A 187 20.27 0.99 0.84
C THR A 187 18.75 1.08 0.90
N LEU A 188 18.14 0.89 2.07
CA LEU A 188 16.72 1.12 2.26
C LEU A 188 16.38 2.60 2.10
N ASP A 189 15.72 2.91 0.99
CA ASP A 189 15.15 4.24 0.74
C ASP A 189 13.67 4.26 1.15
N VAL A 190 13.37 4.92 2.27
CA VAL A 190 11.99 5.11 2.74
C VAL A 190 11.20 6.07 1.84
N ASP A 191 11.87 6.93 1.09
CA ASP A 191 11.25 7.87 0.16
C ASP A 191 11.08 7.25 -1.24
N CYS A 192 11.39 5.96 -1.42
CA CYS A 192 11.24 5.29 -2.71
C CYS A 192 9.77 5.27 -3.17
N PRO A 193 9.50 5.32 -4.49
CA PRO A 193 8.13 5.26 -5.01
C PRO A 193 7.34 4.03 -4.55
N THR A 194 7.99 2.87 -4.38
CA THR A 194 7.30 1.64 -3.95
C THR A 194 6.85 1.63 -2.47
N ASN A 195 7.25 2.64 -1.69
CA ASN A 195 6.79 2.87 -0.32
C ASN A 195 5.69 3.94 -0.23
N ARG A 196 5.28 4.54 -1.35
CA ARG A 196 4.36 5.69 -1.36
C ARG A 196 3.07 5.37 -2.11
N VAL A 197 1.99 6.04 -1.73
CA VAL A 197 0.69 6.01 -2.42
C VAL A 197 0.07 7.40 -2.43
N PHE A 198 -0.79 7.65 -3.41
CA PHE A 198 -1.63 8.84 -3.44
C PHE A 198 -2.91 8.61 -2.64
N LEU A 199 -3.20 9.49 -1.67
CA LEU A 199 -4.43 9.48 -0.87
C LEU A 199 -5.03 10.88 -0.79
N GLU A 200 -6.35 10.99 -0.89
CA GLU A 200 -7.08 12.22 -0.57
C GLU A 200 -6.85 12.58 0.91
N SER A 201 -6.69 13.87 1.23
CA SER A 201 -6.22 14.34 2.56
C SER A 201 -7.00 13.73 3.74
N LYS A 202 -8.32 13.54 3.62
CA LYS A 202 -9.12 12.90 4.69
C LYS A 202 -8.80 11.41 4.82
N MET A 203 -8.70 10.69 3.70
CA MET A 203 -8.30 9.29 3.70
C MET A 203 -6.86 9.11 4.22
N HIS A 204 -5.95 10.01 3.87
CA HIS A 204 -4.57 10.02 4.38
C HIS A 204 -4.54 10.20 5.89
N THR A 205 -5.20 11.25 6.40
CA THR A 205 -5.32 11.49 7.84
C THR A 205 -5.92 10.29 8.57
N ALA A 206 -6.97 9.68 8.02
CA ALA A 206 -7.59 8.49 8.60
C ALA A 206 -6.65 7.26 8.57
N PHE A 207 -5.78 7.15 7.57
CA PHE A 207 -4.81 6.06 7.43
C PHE A 207 -3.71 6.17 8.50
N ASP A 208 -3.16 7.36 8.69
CA ASP A 208 -2.12 7.61 9.70
C ASP A 208 -2.64 7.47 11.12
N ASN A 209 -3.91 7.83 11.36
CA ASN A 209 -4.58 7.60 12.63
C ASN A 209 -5.09 6.16 12.80
N GLY A 210 -4.69 5.23 11.94
CA GLY A 210 -5.00 3.81 12.08
C GLY A 210 -6.47 3.47 12.00
N ARG A 211 -7.29 4.26 11.28
CA ARG A 211 -8.74 4.01 11.14
C ARG A 211 -9.06 2.93 10.11
N TRP A 212 -8.16 2.71 9.16
CA TRP A 212 -8.27 1.71 8.10
C TRP A 212 -6.88 1.27 7.66
N VAL A 213 -6.80 0.10 7.01
CA VAL A 213 -5.54 -0.46 6.48
C VAL A 213 -5.74 -1.03 5.08
N LEU A 214 -4.62 -1.23 4.38
CA LEU A 214 -4.56 -2.04 3.16
C LEU A 214 -4.20 -3.48 3.53
N LEU A 215 -4.99 -4.45 3.07
CA LEU A 215 -4.75 -5.87 3.32
C LEU A 215 -4.42 -6.58 2.01
N PRO A 216 -3.21 -7.14 1.85
CA PRO A 216 -2.90 -7.98 0.70
C PRO A 216 -3.76 -9.24 0.66
N THR A 217 -3.84 -9.86 -0.51
CA THR A 217 -4.59 -11.12 -0.65
C THR A 217 -4.05 -12.21 0.28
N VAL A 218 -4.92 -13.13 0.72
CA VAL A 218 -4.51 -14.28 1.55
C VAL A 218 -3.38 -15.09 0.89
N ARG A 219 -3.38 -15.20 -0.45
CA ARG A 219 -2.32 -15.86 -1.21
C ARG A 219 -0.97 -15.17 -1.02
N ASP A 220 -0.94 -13.86 -1.17
CA ASP A 220 0.30 -13.07 -1.07
C ASP A 220 0.81 -13.05 0.38
N LEU A 221 -0.08 -12.93 1.36
CA LEU A 221 0.27 -13.03 2.78
C LEU A 221 0.87 -14.40 3.14
N ARG A 222 0.26 -15.50 2.68
CA ARG A 222 0.83 -16.84 2.91
C ARG A 222 2.22 -16.99 2.28
N ARG A 223 2.41 -16.47 1.06
CA ARG A 223 3.71 -16.48 0.39
C ARG A 223 4.75 -15.68 1.17
N MET A 224 4.39 -14.48 1.64
CA MET A 224 5.27 -13.66 2.50
C MET A 224 5.64 -14.39 3.79
N LEU A 225 4.65 -15.00 4.47
CA LEU A 225 4.88 -15.75 5.70
C LEU A 225 5.84 -16.92 5.47
N SER A 226 5.69 -17.66 4.37
CA SER A 226 6.63 -18.72 3.97
C SER A 226 8.04 -18.15 3.70
N ALA A 227 8.14 -17.01 3.02
CA ALA A 227 9.43 -16.35 2.74
C ALA A 227 10.15 -15.93 4.03
N LEU A 228 9.43 -15.29 4.96
CA LEU A 228 9.95 -14.85 6.25
C LEU A 228 10.30 -16.03 7.18
N ARG A 229 9.59 -17.15 7.05
CA ARG A 229 9.94 -18.43 7.70
C ARG A 229 11.06 -19.19 6.97
N ARG A 230 11.71 -18.56 5.98
CA ARG A 230 12.85 -19.10 5.22
C ARG A 230 12.52 -20.40 4.48
N GLN A 231 11.24 -20.65 4.21
CA GLN A 231 10.77 -21.82 3.47
C GLN A 231 11.10 -21.65 1.98
N LYS A 232 11.37 -22.76 1.29
CA LYS A 232 11.58 -22.74 -0.16
C LYS A 232 10.27 -22.35 -0.85
N LEU A 233 10.27 -21.22 -1.56
CA LEU A 233 9.10 -20.77 -2.30
C LEU A 233 8.94 -21.56 -3.61
N ALA A 234 7.70 -21.90 -3.95
CA ALA A 234 7.38 -22.37 -5.29
C ALA A 234 7.64 -21.24 -6.32
N PRO A 235 8.08 -21.57 -7.55
CA PRO A 235 8.08 -20.61 -8.65
C PRO A 235 6.67 -20.05 -8.84
N ILE A 236 6.57 -18.78 -9.25
CA ILE A 236 5.29 -18.20 -9.67
C ILE A 236 5.24 -18.06 -11.19
N GLU A 237 4.11 -17.60 -11.72
CA GLU A 237 3.91 -17.35 -13.15
C GLU A 237 5.07 -16.51 -13.72
N GLY A 238 5.75 -17.04 -14.73
CA GLY A 238 6.95 -16.45 -15.35
C GLY A 238 8.29 -16.91 -14.78
N GLN A 239 8.34 -17.53 -13.60
CA GLN A 239 9.57 -18.08 -13.02
C GLN A 239 9.73 -19.56 -13.37
N LYS A 240 10.88 -19.96 -13.92
CA LYS A 240 11.20 -21.37 -14.23
C LYS A 240 11.65 -22.17 -13.00
N GLN A 241 12.24 -21.50 -12.02
CA GLN A 241 12.86 -22.12 -10.85
C GLN A 241 12.41 -21.40 -9.57
N SER A 242 12.57 -22.08 -8.44
CA SER A 242 12.37 -21.45 -7.14
C SER A 242 13.31 -20.26 -6.99
N PRO A 243 12.85 -19.14 -6.41
CA PRO A 243 13.69 -17.97 -6.25
C PRO A 243 14.88 -18.29 -5.33
N PRO A 244 16.04 -17.67 -5.58
CA PRO A 244 17.24 -17.90 -4.78
C PRO A 244 17.04 -17.40 -3.35
N ARG A 245 17.88 -17.91 -2.44
CA ARG A 245 17.95 -17.49 -1.04
C ARG A 245 19.36 -17.07 -0.69
N ASN A 246 19.51 -16.06 0.16
CA ASN A 246 20.82 -15.66 0.68
C ASN A 246 21.34 -16.68 1.73
N SER A 247 22.52 -16.41 2.27
CA SER A 247 23.14 -17.23 3.33
C SER A 247 22.31 -17.33 4.62
N MET A 248 21.47 -16.33 4.90
CA MET A 248 20.54 -16.32 6.04
C MET A 248 19.22 -17.05 5.75
N GLY A 249 19.03 -17.56 4.53
CA GLY A 249 17.84 -18.30 4.11
C GLY A 249 16.67 -17.42 3.67
N PHE A 250 16.84 -16.11 3.56
CA PHE A 250 15.82 -15.19 3.05
C PHE A 250 15.84 -15.10 1.53
N THR A 251 14.65 -14.93 0.95
CA THR A 251 14.48 -14.64 -0.49
C THR A 251 14.36 -13.14 -0.69
N HIS A 252 15.03 -12.61 -1.71
CA HIS A 252 14.97 -11.18 -2.03
C HIS A 252 13.53 -10.73 -2.31
N HIS A 253 13.10 -9.60 -1.75
CA HIS A 253 11.70 -9.18 -1.79
C HIS A 253 11.12 -9.10 -3.21
N LYS A 254 11.92 -8.68 -4.20
CA LYS A 254 11.54 -8.66 -5.63
C LYS A 254 11.31 -10.06 -6.21
N ASP A 255 11.97 -11.09 -5.68
CA ASP A 255 11.77 -12.48 -6.12
C ASP A 255 10.59 -13.14 -5.39
N VAL A 256 10.26 -12.67 -4.18
CA VAL A 256 9.01 -13.02 -3.50
C VAL A 256 7.83 -12.46 -4.29
N PHE A 257 7.91 -11.20 -4.73
CA PHE A 257 6.85 -10.49 -5.45
C PHE A 257 7.36 -9.75 -6.70
N PRO A 258 7.56 -10.44 -7.84
CA PRO A 258 8.16 -9.84 -9.05
C PRO A 258 7.24 -8.88 -9.81
N ASN A 259 5.93 -9.13 -9.89
CA ASN A 259 5.00 -8.18 -10.48
C ASN A 259 4.92 -6.91 -9.61
N ALA A 260 5.02 -5.77 -10.27
CA ALA A 260 4.95 -4.45 -9.66
C ALA A 260 3.55 -4.12 -9.12
N ILE A 261 2.48 -4.54 -9.80
CA ILE A 261 1.11 -4.22 -9.43
C ILE A 261 0.44 -5.41 -8.71
N ARG A 262 -0.21 -5.14 -7.58
CA ARG A 262 -0.85 -6.12 -6.70
C ARG A 262 -2.24 -5.69 -6.27
N LYS A 263 -3.09 -6.67 -6.02
CA LYS A 263 -4.42 -6.48 -5.48
C LYS A 263 -4.38 -6.42 -3.95
N VAL A 264 -5.00 -5.40 -3.38
CA VAL A 264 -5.16 -5.22 -1.93
C VAL A 264 -6.60 -4.82 -1.62
N ASP A 265 -7.09 -5.24 -0.47
CA ASP A 265 -8.39 -4.86 0.04
C ASP A 265 -8.27 -3.61 0.92
N ILE A 266 -9.22 -2.69 0.80
CA ILE A 266 -9.38 -1.55 1.71
C ILE A 266 -10.20 -2.04 2.90
N ALA A 267 -9.61 -2.03 4.10
CA ALA A 267 -10.21 -2.56 5.32
C ALA A 267 -10.36 -1.47 6.39
N PRO A 268 -11.55 -0.86 6.50
CA PRO A 268 -11.92 -0.09 7.69
C PRO A 268 -11.86 -0.97 8.93
N LEU A 269 -11.38 -0.39 10.04
CA LEU A 269 -11.21 -1.10 11.30
C LEU A 269 -12.37 -0.83 12.27
N SER A 270 -12.40 -1.55 13.38
CA SER A 270 -13.40 -1.39 14.47
C SER A 270 -13.41 0.02 15.08
N CYS A 271 -12.33 0.79 14.91
CA CYS A 271 -12.22 2.17 15.37
C CYS A 271 -12.62 3.21 14.30
N TRP A 272 -13.15 2.79 13.13
CA TRP A 272 -13.69 3.71 12.14
C TRP A 272 -14.86 4.50 12.75
N ALA A 273 -14.83 5.83 12.69
CA ALA A 273 -15.83 6.63 13.39
C ALA A 273 -17.23 6.47 12.78
N ASP A 274 -18.23 6.45 13.65
CA ASP A 274 -19.63 6.33 13.26
C ASP A 274 -20.05 7.48 12.34
N GLY A 275 -20.82 7.16 11.30
CA GLY A 275 -21.30 8.13 10.32
C GLY A 275 -20.28 8.56 9.26
N LEU A 276 -18.99 8.22 9.40
CA LEU A 276 -18.01 8.50 8.34
C LEU A 276 -18.23 7.58 7.14
N LYS A 277 -18.42 8.21 5.99
CA LYS A 277 -18.64 7.57 4.69
C LYS A 277 -17.42 7.72 3.81
N ILE A 278 -17.18 6.73 2.96
CA ILE A 278 -16.17 6.80 1.90
C ILE A 278 -16.91 7.02 0.60
N TYR A 279 -16.63 8.13 -0.08
CA TYR A 279 -17.13 8.43 -1.41
C TYR A 279 -16.05 8.05 -2.42
N ARG A 280 -16.39 7.17 -3.36
CA ARG A 280 -15.45 6.68 -4.36
C ARG A 280 -16.04 6.83 -5.76
N GLU A 281 -15.32 7.52 -6.65
CA GLU A 281 -15.70 7.58 -8.07
C GLU A 281 -15.65 6.18 -8.69
N ARG A 282 -16.43 5.95 -9.75
CA ARG A 282 -16.45 4.64 -10.43
C ARG A 282 -15.14 4.37 -11.18
N TYR A 283 -14.59 5.42 -11.75
CA TYR A 283 -13.28 5.51 -12.40
C TYR A 283 -12.81 6.96 -12.27
N VAL A 284 -11.51 7.21 -12.48
CA VAL A 284 -10.92 8.55 -12.34
C VAL A 284 -11.57 9.51 -13.34
N GLY A 285 -12.12 10.62 -12.84
CA GLY A 285 -12.78 11.63 -13.67
C GLY A 285 -14.18 11.23 -14.14
N CYS A 286 -14.82 10.28 -13.44
CA CYS A 286 -16.17 9.86 -13.76
C CYS A 286 -17.17 10.99 -13.46
N PRO A 287 -18.03 11.39 -14.42
CA PRO A 287 -19.04 12.42 -14.19
C PRO A 287 -20.25 11.91 -13.39
N GLU A 288 -20.38 10.59 -13.23
CA GLU A 288 -21.47 10.02 -12.44
C GLU A 288 -21.26 10.24 -10.93
N PRO A 289 -22.34 10.31 -10.15
CA PRO A 289 -22.23 10.40 -8.70
C PRO A 289 -21.35 9.29 -8.10
N ALA A 290 -20.48 9.68 -7.19
CA ALA A 290 -19.61 8.75 -6.47
C ALA A 290 -20.42 7.68 -5.72
N ILE A 291 -19.88 6.46 -5.68
CA ILE A 291 -20.44 5.38 -4.88
C ILE A 291 -20.12 5.66 -3.41
N MET A 292 -21.15 5.69 -2.57
CA MET A 292 -21.03 5.87 -1.14
C MET A 292 -20.90 4.52 -0.43
N TYR A 293 -19.86 4.36 0.38
CA TYR A 293 -19.64 3.21 1.26
C TYR A 293 -19.78 3.64 2.73
N GLY A 294 -20.52 2.87 3.52
CA GLY A 294 -20.73 3.10 4.96
C GLY A 294 -22.04 3.83 5.30
N PRO A 295 -22.27 4.14 6.59
CA PRO A 295 -21.41 3.82 7.76
C PRO A 295 -21.45 2.33 8.13
N GLN A 296 -20.71 1.92 9.18
CA GLN A 296 -20.72 0.53 9.62
C GLN A 296 -22.14 0.04 9.98
N PRO A 297 -22.45 -1.26 9.74
CA PRO A 297 -21.61 -2.24 9.04
C PRO A 297 -21.50 -1.88 7.55
N PHE A 298 -20.31 -2.02 6.96
CA PHE A 298 -20.12 -1.85 5.52
C PHE A 298 -20.81 -3.01 4.78
N GLU A 299 -22.13 -2.89 4.58
CA GLU A 299 -22.97 -3.90 3.93
C GLU A 299 -22.38 -4.34 2.59
N LYS A 300 -21.86 -3.38 1.84
CA LYS A 300 -21.12 -3.61 0.60
C LYS A 300 -19.62 -3.61 0.88
N PRO A 301 -18.87 -4.63 0.45
CA PRO A 301 -17.42 -4.58 0.51
C PRO A 301 -16.89 -3.41 -0.31
N LEU A 302 -15.91 -2.71 0.26
CA LEU A 302 -15.07 -1.81 -0.51
C LEU A 302 -14.37 -2.62 -1.61
N PRO A 303 -14.17 -2.03 -2.80
CA PRO A 303 -13.56 -2.75 -3.90
C PRO A 303 -12.10 -3.07 -3.56
N THR A 304 -11.66 -4.24 -4.01
CA THR A 304 -10.23 -4.54 -4.11
C THR A 304 -9.60 -3.58 -5.13
N ILE A 305 -8.44 -3.02 -4.79
CA ILE A 305 -7.73 -2.05 -5.62
C ILE A 305 -6.36 -2.58 -6.04
N ASP A 306 -5.85 -2.02 -7.13
CA ASP A 306 -4.49 -2.28 -7.60
C ASP A 306 -3.53 -1.25 -7.01
N VAL A 307 -2.42 -1.70 -6.43
CA VAL A 307 -1.34 -0.86 -5.87
C VAL A 307 0.01 -1.31 -6.44
N HIS A 308 0.93 -0.37 -6.60
CA HIS A 308 2.29 -0.63 -7.10
C HIS A 308 3.32 -0.88 -5.98
N CYS A 309 2.86 -0.85 -4.72
CA CYS A 309 3.72 -0.81 -3.57
C CYS A 309 4.35 -2.17 -3.26
N ASN A 310 5.50 -2.13 -2.60
CA ASN A 310 6.08 -3.34 -2.02
C ASN A 310 5.22 -3.82 -0.85
N LEU A 311 4.79 -5.08 -0.90
CA LEU A 311 3.90 -5.65 0.11
C LEU A 311 4.51 -5.69 1.51
N TYR A 312 5.84 -5.70 1.65
CA TYR A 312 6.47 -5.63 2.98
C TYR A 312 6.09 -4.34 3.71
N TYR A 313 6.06 -3.18 3.01
CA TYR A 313 5.64 -1.92 3.60
C TYR A 313 4.13 -1.89 3.89
N VAL A 314 3.31 -2.45 2.98
CA VAL A 314 1.85 -2.57 3.18
C VAL A 314 1.54 -3.36 4.46
N VAL A 315 2.19 -4.53 4.62
CA VAL A 315 1.99 -5.39 5.79
C VAL A 315 2.55 -4.76 7.06
N TRP A 316 3.68 -4.06 6.99
CA TRP A 316 4.23 -3.31 8.11
C TRP A 316 3.24 -2.26 8.66
N LYS A 317 2.72 -1.37 7.80
CA LYS A 317 1.73 -0.34 8.19
C LYS A 317 0.48 -0.96 8.81
N ALA A 318 -0.03 -2.02 8.17
CA ALA A 318 -1.19 -2.75 8.68
C ALA A 318 -0.91 -3.38 10.05
N TYR A 319 0.26 -3.99 10.24
CA TYR A 319 0.67 -4.58 11.51
C TYR A 319 0.79 -3.53 12.62
N LYS A 320 1.46 -2.41 12.36
CA LYS A 320 1.59 -1.29 13.32
C LYS A 320 0.24 -0.81 13.80
N THR A 321 -0.72 -0.67 12.89
CA THR A 321 -2.09 -0.26 13.20
C THR A 321 -2.84 -1.32 13.99
N LEU A 322 -2.71 -2.59 13.58
CA LEU A 322 -3.38 -3.72 14.22
C LEU A 322 -2.67 -4.16 15.50
N GLN A 323 -1.58 -3.54 15.95
CA GLN A 323 -0.85 -4.01 17.13
C GLN A 323 -1.72 -3.98 18.40
N ASP A 324 -2.63 -3.01 18.50
CA ASP A 324 -3.67 -2.97 19.53
C ASP A 324 -4.62 -4.18 19.37
N ARG A 325 -4.84 -4.90 20.47
CA ARG A 325 -5.73 -6.07 20.51
C ARG A 325 -7.20 -5.71 20.44
N ASN A 326 -7.57 -4.45 20.66
CA ASN A 326 -8.95 -3.98 20.56
C ASN A 326 -9.32 -3.50 19.15
N ILE A 327 -8.31 -3.35 18.27
CA ILE A 327 -8.49 -2.91 16.89
C ILE A 327 -8.51 -4.14 15.98
N HIS A 328 -9.62 -4.31 15.26
CA HIS A 328 -9.83 -5.43 14.35
C HIS A 328 -10.37 -4.96 13.01
N ALA A 329 -10.05 -5.69 11.96
CA ALA A 329 -10.74 -5.55 10.68
C ALA A 329 -12.11 -6.24 10.76
N HIS A 330 -13.00 -5.91 9.81
CA HIS A 330 -14.28 -6.62 9.68
C HIS A 330 -14.08 -8.14 9.60
N ALA A 331 -14.99 -8.94 10.17
CA ALA A 331 -14.84 -10.41 10.33
C ALA A 331 -14.46 -11.18 9.04
N ARG A 332 -14.90 -10.68 7.88
CA ARG A 332 -14.54 -11.23 6.55
C ARG A 332 -13.03 -11.21 6.26
N TYR A 333 -12.28 -10.33 6.91
CA TYR A 333 -10.83 -10.18 6.79
C TYR A 333 -10.06 -10.89 7.91
N SER A 334 -10.72 -11.67 8.76
CA SER A 334 -10.09 -12.34 9.92
C SER A 334 -8.87 -13.19 9.56
N VAL A 335 -8.89 -13.84 8.38
CA VAL A 335 -7.75 -14.62 7.90
C VAL A 335 -6.58 -13.71 7.51
N GLN A 336 -6.82 -12.64 6.76
CA GLN A 336 -5.80 -11.63 6.42
C GLN A 336 -5.22 -10.99 7.67
N GLU A 337 -6.06 -10.52 8.60
CA GLU A 337 -5.63 -9.90 9.85
C GLU A 337 -4.70 -10.82 10.65
N ARG A 338 -5.10 -12.08 10.85
CA ARG A 338 -4.26 -13.05 11.57
C ARG A 338 -2.90 -13.25 10.90
N LEU A 339 -2.87 -13.31 9.57
CA LEU A 339 -1.61 -13.46 8.83
C LEU A 339 -0.74 -12.20 8.93
N VAL A 340 -1.33 -11.00 8.81
CA VAL A 340 -0.64 -9.72 9.00
C VAL A 340 -0.01 -9.66 10.40
N ARG A 341 -0.74 -10.05 11.44
CA ARG A 341 -0.22 -10.13 12.81
C ARG A 341 0.97 -11.08 12.95
N GLN A 342 0.88 -12.29 12.38
CA GLN A 342 1.98 -13.27 12.40
C GLN A 342 3.21 -12.79 11.64
N ILE A 343 3.00 -12.22 10.45
CA ILE A 343 4.08 -11.69 9.61
C ILE A 343 4.76 -10.52 10.33
N GLY A 344 3.97 -9.55 10.80
CA GLY A 344 4.48 -8.36 11.46
C GLY A 344 5.23 -8.68 12.75
N GLN A 345 4.81 -9.68 13.53
CA GLN A 345 5.59 -10.19 14.67
C GLN A 345 6.98 -10.69 14.26
N ILE A 346 7.08 -11.42 13.13
CA ILE A 346 8.38 -11.87 12.62
C ILE A 346 9.20 -10.67 12.20
N MET A 347 8.63 -9.73 11.44
CA MET A 347 9.34 -8.51 10.99
C MET A 347 9.86 -7.70 12.18
N TRP A 348 8.99 -7.46 13.18
CA TRP A 348 9.31 -6.70 14.39
C TRP A 348 10.41 -7.34 15.24
N ALA A 349 10.53 -8.66 15.22
CA ALA A 349 11.61 -9.35 15.92
C ALA A 349 13.01 -9.07 15.31
N TYR A 350 13.09 -8.69 14.02
CA TYR A 350 14.35 -8.27 13.40
C TYR A 350 14.67 -6.80 13.60
N THR A 351 13.70 -5.98 14.03
CA THR A 351 13.89 -4.54 14.27
C THR A 351 14.18 -4.19 15.73
N ARG A 352 14.44 -5.18 16.59
CA ARG A 352 14.74 -4.99 18.02
C ARG A 352 15.94 -5.85 18.43
N GLN A 353 17.09 -5.62 17.83
CA GLN A 353 18.28 -6.43 18.11
C GLN A 353 19.03 -6.06 19.41
N ASP A 354 18.49 -5.15 20.23
CA ASP A 354 19.15 -4.63 21.44
C ASP A 354 19.44 -5.64 22.57
N ASP A 355 19.05 -6.92 22.47
CA ASP A 355 19.19 -7.90 23.55
C ASP A 355 20.04 -9.15 23.19
N LYS A 356 21.01 -9.05 22.25
CA LYS A 356 21.89 -10.19 21.89
C LYS A 356 23.38 -9.96 22.04
#